data_AF-A0A964LM78-F1
#
_entry.id   AF-A0A964LM78-F1
#
_cell.length_a   1.000
_cell.length_b   1.000
_cell.length_c   1.000
_cell.angle_alpha   90.00
_cell.angle_beta   90.00
_cell.angle_gamma   90.00
#
_symmetry.space_group_name_H-M   'P 1'
#
loop_
_entity.id
_entity.type
_entity.pdbx_description
1 polymer ?
#
loop_
_entity_poly.entity_id
_entity_poly.type
_entity_poly.pdbx_seq_one_letter_code
_entity_poly.pdbx_strand_id
1 'polypeptide(L)'
;MAIQPAAVEYGAADPAERGESGGSGTHDSEDAGAAGHARSGRVGAAGRVIRPIRLFALHLARTLGLFSLAGRLTSGDLRILCYHGAALADEHKFRPGLFITEATFRRRLQILAAGNYPVLSLGEALRHLDEGSLPARATVITIDDGWYGTYSIMGPALREAQLPATLYIATYYLEKCTQVFNVAAGYILWRAAPQTLDLNTVGSGLQGVFDLARGEARERAVKVLEAWGDTREATDRQRLLQALCQVVGVNWVEIETTRQLQFMTSVEAQRLGAEGVSLQLHTHRHRFPRERSLAEQEIVDNRQSLGRLSAEPAVHFCYPSGQYSPEQIPWLKELGVRSGVTTKRGLVRSSSDRFTLPRLLDFETMTELEFEAEISGFNDLLHRMLP
;
A
#
# COMPACT_ATOMS: atom_id res chain seq x y z
N MET A 1 16.56 -53.23 0.26
CA MET A 1 17.16 -53.50 -1.06
C MET A 1 16.72 -52.37 -1.97
N ALA A 2 17.64 -51.45 -2.24
CA ALA A 2 17.39 -50.20 -2.97
C ALA A 2 17.26 -50.48 -4.47
N ILE A 3 16.32 -49.81 -5.14
CA ILE A 3 16.34 -49.63 -6.59
C ILE A 3 16.03 -48.15 -6.88
N GLN A 4 16.98 -47.53 -7.56
CA GLN A 4 17.03 -46.14 -8.01
C GLN A 4 15.99 -45.85 -9.11
N PRO A 5 15.53 -44.60 -9.26
CA PRO A 5 14.90 -44.13 -10.50
C PRO A 5 15.93 -43.60 -11.50
N ALA A 6 15.65 -43.89 -12.77
CA ALA A 6 16.47 -43.60 -13.94
C ALA A 6 16.55 -42.11 -14.30
N ALA A 7 17.73 -41.72 -14.77
CA ALA A 7 18.04 -40.43 -15.37
C ALA A 7 17.63 -40.40 -16.85
N VAL A 8 17.24 -39.21 -17.33
CA VAL A 8 17.17 -38.89 -18.76
C VAL A 8 18.06 -37.66 -18.99
N GLU A 9 19.06 -37.84 -19.84
CA GLU A 9 20.02 -36.85 -20.31
C GLU A 9 19.35 -35.83 -21.24
N TYR A 10 19.76 -34.56 -21.13
CA TYR A 10 19.71 -33.62 -22.25
C TYR A 10 21.10 -33.00 -22.43
N GLY A 11 21.64 -33.22 -23.63
CA GLY A 11 23.00 -32.88 -24.03
C GLY A 11 23.23 -31.38 -24.18
N ALA A 12 24.48 -31.00 -23.89
CA ALA A 12 25.05 -29.69 -24.11
C ALA A 12 25.49 -29.48 -25.57
N ALA A 13 25.39 -28.24 -26.04
CA ALA A 13 26.24 -27.71 -27.10
C ALA A 13 26.47 -26.20 -26.84
N ASP A 14 27.73 -25.80 -26.95
CA ASP A 14 28.37 -24.48 -26.78
C ASP A 14 29.42 -24.37 -27.94
N PRO A 15 30.14 -23.27 -28.23
CA PRO A 15 29.93 -21.81 -28.18
C PRO A 15 30.17 -21.09 -29.55
N ALA A 16 30.15 -19.73 -29.53
CA ALA A 16 30.88 -18.77 -30.40
C ALA A 16 30.32 -18.46 -31.82
N GLU A 17 30.37 -17.26 -32.41
CA GLU A 17 30.90 -15.92 -32.06
C GLU A 17 30.34 -14.85 -33.05
N ARG A 18 30.15 -13.62 -32.55
CA ARG A 18 30.32 -12.26 -33.14
C ARG A 18 29.64 -11.79 -34.45
N GLY A 19 29.10 -10.57 -34.37
CA GLY A 19 28.99 -9.63 -35.50
C GLY A 19 28.05 -8.44 -35.23
N GLU A 20 28.62 -7.29 -34.84
CA GLU A 20 27.95 -6.03 -34.45
C GLU A 20 27.33 -5.22 -35.61
N SER A 21 26.25 -4.48 -35.30
CA SER A 21 25.93 -3.08 -35.66
C SER A 21 24.41 -2.92 -35.49
N GLY A 22 23.82 -1.91 -34.88
CA GLY A 22 24.21 -0.54 -34.53
C GLY A 22 22.91 0.26 -34.66
N GLY A 23 22.23 0.52 -33.55
CA GLY A 23 20.92 1.16 -33.53
C GLY A 23 20.61 1.72 -32.16
N SER A 24 21.00 2.97 -31.96
CA SER A 24 20.78 3.76 -30.74
C SER A 24 19.28 4.00 -30.53
N GLY A 25 18.70 3.30 -29.55
CA GLY A 25 17.41 3.62 -28.94
C GLY A 25 17.63 3.82 -27.45
N THR A 26 17.48 5.05 -26.99
CA THR A 26 17.50 5.42 -25.57
C THR A 26 16.37 4.69 -24.86
N HIS A 27 16.72 3.66 -24.08
CA HIS A 27 15.79 2.96 -23.21
C HIS A 27 15.52 3.80 -21.96
N ASP A 28 14.38 4.50 -21.96
CA ASP A 28 13.75 5.01 -20.75
C ASP A 28 13.37 3.82 -19.86
N SER A 29 14.14 3.63 -18.80
CA SER A 29 13.89 2.64 -17.74
C SER A 29 13.25 3.35 -16.55
N GLU A 30 11.94 3.56 -16.64
CA GLU A 30 11.10 3.98 -15.52
C GLU A 30 10.00 2.94 -15.32
N ASP A 31 10.27 1.85 -14.60
CA ASP A 31 9.21 1.11 -13.91
C ASP A 31 9.75 0.11 -12.88
N ALA A 32 8.93 -0.15 -11.84
CA ALA A 32 9.12 -1.09 -10.72
C ALA A 32 9.71 -0.55 -9.39
N GLY A 33 9.33 0.66 -8.97
CA GLY A 33 9.45 1.04 -7.56
C GLY A 33 8.22 0.60 -6.76
N ALA A 34 8.22 -0.61 -6.19
CA ALA A 34 7.26 -0.96 -5.15
C ALA A 34 7.36 0.08 -4.01
N ALA A 35 6.23 0.43 -3.41
CA ALA A 35 6.05 1.62 -2.57
C ALA A 35 6.29 2.94 -3.33
N GLY A 36 5.21 3.45 -3.93
CA GLY A 36 5.11 4.85 -4.29
C GLY A 36 5.73 5.70 -3.21
N HIS A 37 6.69 6.54 -3.61
CA HIS A 37 7.27 7.56 -2.76
C HIS A 37 6.13 8.48 -2.30
N ALA A 38 5.41 8.09 -1.26
CA ALA A 38 4.90 9.02 -0.29
C ALA A 38 6.17 9.70 0.22
N ARG A 39 6.56 10.79 -0.44
CA ARG A 39 7.64 11.65 -0.01
C ARG A 39 7.41 11.83 1.48
N SER A 40 8.25 11.19 2.29
CA SER A 40 8.51 11.61 3.66
C SER A 40 9.15 12.99 3.51
N GLY A 41 8.32 13.97 3.17
CA GLY A 41 8.72 15.35 3.09
C GLY A 41 9.14 15.70 4.49
N ARG A 42 10.45 15.78 4.72
CA ARG A 42 10.96 16.66 5.77
C ARG A 42 10.20 17.95 5.59
N VAL A 43 9.30 18.23 6.54
CA VAL A 43 8.55 19.48 6.56
C VAL A 43 9.60 20.57 6.57
N GLY A 44 9.81 21.22 5.41
CA GLY A 44 10.75 22.33 5.28
C GLY A 44 10.43 23.40 6.31
N ALA A 45 11.37 24.29 6.61
CA ALA A 45 11.19 25.33 7.62
C ALA A 45 9.83 26.08 7.48
N ALA A 46 9.36 26.30 6.25
CA ALA A 46 8.04 26.86 5.95
C ALA A 46 6.86 26.00 6.43
N GLY A 47 6.89 24.68 6.22
CA GLY A 47 5.81 23.79 6.66
C GLY A 47 5.70 23.66 8.18
N ARG A 48 6.79 23.91 8.93
CA ARG A 48 6.77 23.93 10.41
C ARG A 48 5.99 25.11 10.97
N VAL A 49 5.93 26.23 10.23
CA VAL A 49 5.16 27.43 10.61
C VAL A 49 3.71 27.36 10.14
N ILE A 50 3.47 26.74 8.97
CA ILE A 50 2.13 26.64 8.37
C ILE A 50 1.24 25.64 9.10
N ARG A 51 1.79 24.53 9.62
CA ARG A 51 0.97 23.49 10.25
C ARG A 51 0.24 23.97 11.51
N PRO A 52 0.87 24.67 12.48
CA PRO A 52 0.15 25.24 13.62
C PRO A 52 -0.96 26.19 13.21
N ILE A 53 -0.73 27.04 12.21
CA ILE A 53 -1.74 27.98 11.67
C ILE A 53 -2.92 27.20 11.07
N ARG A 54 -2.63 26.16 10.27
CA ARG A 54 -3.66 25.29 9.70
C ARG A 54 -4.49 24.61 10.80
N LEU A 55 -3.83 24.05 11.81
CA LEU A 55 -4.53 23.40 12.93
C LEU A 55 -5.39 24.40 13.71
N PHE A 56 -4.89 25.61 13.95
CA PHE A 56 -5.68 26.67 14.55
C PHE A 56 -6.92 27.04 13.71
N ALA A 57 -6.75 27.20 12.39
CA ALA A 57 -7.87 27.47 11.49
C ALA A 57 -8.89 26.32 11.46
N LEU A 58 -8.44 25.06 11.44
CA LEU A 58 -9.31 23.90 11.53
C LEU A 58 -10.05 23.85 12.88
N HIS A 59 -9.39 24.22 13.97
CA HIS A 59 -10.00 24.25 15.29
C HIS A 59 -11.11 25.32 15.33
N LEU A 60 -10.82 26.52 14.83
CA LEU A 60 -11.82 27.59 14.70
C LEU A 60 -12.99 27.12 13.83
N ALA A 61 -12.73 26.53 12.65
CA ALA A 61 -13.76 26.00 11.76
C ALA A 61 -14.63 24.94 12.44
N ARG A 62 -14.03 24.02 13.22
CA ARG A 62 -14.75 23.02 14.01
C ARG A 62 -15.64 23.70 15.07
N THR A 63 -15.11 24.64 15.85
CA THR A 63 -15.86 25.34 16.91
C THR A 63 -17.01 26.18 16.37
N LEU A 64 -16.86 26.77 15.18
CA LEU A 64 -17.91 27.51 14.48
C LEU A 64 -18.94 26.61 13.78
N GLY A 65 -18.84 25.29 13.91
CA GLY A 65 -19.78 24.33 13.34
C GLY A 65 -19.62 24.08 11.84
N LEU A 66 -18.54 24.58 11.21
CA LEU A 66 -18.32 24.42 9.76
C LEU A 66 -18.13 22.96 9.36
N PHE A 67 -17.60 22.10 10.25
CA PHE A 67 -17.51 20.66 9.99
C PHE A 67 -18.89 19.99 9.95
N SER A 68 -19.80 20.42 10.84
CA SER A 68 -21.18 19.94 10.83
C SER A 68 -21.93 20.42 9.59
N LEU A 69 -21.73 21.68 9.18
CA LEU A 69 -22.31 22.22 7.96
C LEU A 69 -21.78 21.48 6.72
N ALA A 70 -20.47 21.30 6.61
CA ALA A 70 -19.84 20.53 5.55
C ALA A 70 -20.38 19.09 5.49
N GLY A 71 -20.59 18.47 6.65
CA GLY A 71 -21.17 17.14 6.77
C GLY A 71 -22.59 17.05 6.22
N ARG A 72 -23.39 18.12 6.34
CA ARG A 72 -24.74 18.20 5.75
C ARG A 72 -24.67 18.45 4.24
N LEU A 73 -23.78 19.33 3.79
CA LEU A 73 -23.61 19.66 2.37
C LEU A 73 -23.02 18.49 1.56
N THR A 74 -22.25 17.61 2.20
CA THR A 74 -21.63 16.41 1.60
C THR A 74 -22.25 15.11 2.10
N SER A 75 -23.51 15.16 2.57
CA SER A 75 -24.16 14.00 3.16
C SER A 75 -24.43 12.89 2.15
N GLY A 76 -24.69 13.25 0.88
CA GLY A 76 -24.90 12.32 -0.23
C GLY A 76 -23.62 11.87 -0.93
N ASP A 77 -22.45 12.35 -0.51
CA ASP A 77 -21.17 11.92 -1.05
C ASP A 77 -20.64 10.74 -0.23
N LEU A 78 -20.06 9.73 -0.89
CA LEU A 78 -19.46 8.57 -0.25
C LEU A 78 -18.02 8.87 0.19
N ARG A 79 -17.68 8.48 1.43
CA ARG A 79 -16.31 8.54 1.98
C ARG A 79 -15.66 7.18 1.83
N ILE A 80 -14.50 7.12 1.18
CA ILE A 80 -13.70 5.88 1.12
C ILE A 80 -12.39 6.15 1.86
N LEU A 81 -12.24 5.62 3.07
CA LEU A 81 -11.01 5.72 3.87
C LEU A 81 -9.96 4.75 3.32
N CYS A 82 -8.70 5.17 3.28
CA CYS A 82 -7.58 4.36 2.83
C CYS A 82 -6.53 4.23 3.93
N TYR A 83 -6.26 2.98 4.31
CA TYR A 83 -5.17 2.54 5.17
C TYR A 83 -4.25 1.58 4.40
N HIS A 84 -3.04 1.29 4.92
CA HIS A 84 -2.19 0.23 4.37
C HIS A 84 -1.93 -0.85 5.42
N GLY A 85 -1.18 -0.56 6.49
CA GLY A 85 -0.89 -1.53 7.55
C GLY A 85 -0.82 -0.93 8.94
N ALA A 86 -0.97 -1.77 9.96
CA ALA A 86 -0.62 -1.40 11.33
C ALA A 86 0.87 -1.67 11.60
N ALA A 87 1.52 -0.77 12.34
CA ALA A 87 2.88 -0.97 12.83
C ALA A 87 2.89 -2.03 13.95
N LEU A 88 3.91 -2.89 13.93
CA LEU A 88 4.17 -3.89 14.98
C LEU A 88 5.21 -3.39 15.99
N ALA A 89 6.03 -2.43 15.57
CA ALA A 89 7.04 -1.73 16.35
C ALA A 89 7.05 -0.24 15.93
N ASP A 90 8.17 0.27 15.42
CA ASP A 90 8.39 1.67 15.06
C ASP A 90 8.29 1.94 13.55
N GLU A 91 7.67 1.06 12.76
CA GLU A 91 7.49 1.24 11.31
C GLU A 91 6.66 2.49 11.00
N HIS A 92 5.75 2.88 11.90
CA HIS A 92 4.99 4.13 11.83
C HIS A 92 5.88 5.39 11.95
N LYS A 93 7.07 5.28 12.55
CA LYS A 93 8.06 6.39 12.58
C LYS A 93 8.90 6.42 11.31
N PHE A 94 9.15 5.26 10.71
CA PHE A 94 9.86 5.14 9.43
C PHE A 94 9.02 5.62 8.25
N ARG A 95 7.83 5.04 8.08
CA ARG A 95 6.89 5.36 7.00
C ARG A 95 5.49 5.58 7.59
N PRO A 96 5.24 6.74 8.22
CA PRO A 96 3.93 7.08 8.80
C PRO A 96 2.79 7.14 7.78
N GLY A 97 3.10 7.18 6.48
CA GLY A 97 2.12 7.11 5.40
C GLY A 97 1.64 5.69 5.07
N LEU A 98 2.40 4.66 5.47
CA LEU A 98 2.06 3.25 5.27
C LEU A 98 1.60 2.60 6.57
N PHE A 99 2.27 2.91 7.67
CA PHE A 99 2.02 2.26 8.95
C PHE A 99 1.42 3.23 9.96
N ILE A 100 0.32 2.82 10.57
CA ILE A 100 -0.31 3.52 11.70
C ILE A 100 -0.27 2.66 12.96
N THR A 101 -0.31 3.28 14.13
CA THR A 101 -0.39 2.54 15.39
C THR A 101 -1.80 2.00 15.62
N GLU A 102 -1.91 0.94 16.45
CA GLU A 102 -3.21 0.43 16.91
C GLU A 102 -4.05 1.54 17.56
N ALA A 103 -3.41 2.36 18.41
CA ALA A 103 -4.07 3.45 19.10
C ALA A 103 -4.68 4.45 18.12
N THR A 104 -3.94 4.87 17.09
CA THR A 104 -4.44 5.75 16.04
C THR A 104 -5.62 5.10 15.32
N PHE A 105 -5.49 3.85 14.88
CA PHE A 105 -6.55 3.16 14.14
C PHE A 105 -7.84 3.04 14.96
N ARG A 106 -7.76 2.54 16.20
CA ARG A 106 -8.91 2.43 17.11
C ARG A 106 -9.56 3.78 17.36
N ARG A 107 -8.77 4.84 17.48
CA ARG A 107 -9.29 6.19 17.65
C ARG A 107 -10.08 6.66 16.43
N ARG A 108 -9.69 6.29 15.21
CA ARG A 108 -10.48 6.57 13.99
C ARG A 108 -11.83 5.88 14.03
N LEU A 109 -11.86 4.60 14.39
CA LEU A 109 -13.13 3.86 14.51
C LEU A 109 -14.06 4.52 15.53
N GLN A 110 -13.52 4.99 16.66
CA GLN A 110 -14.29 5.74 17.66
C GLN A 110 -14.83 7.07 17.12
N ILE A 111 -14.06 7.80 16.31
CA ILE A 111 -14.51 9.04 15.67
C ILE A 111 -15.65 8.75 14.68
N LEU A 112 -15.56 7.67 13.90
CA LEU A 112 -16.64 7.26 12.99
C LEU A 112 -17.92 6.95 13.76
N ALA A 113 -17.83 6.18 14.84
CA ALA A 113 -18.97 5.85 15.69
C ALA A 113 -19.57 7.11 16.33
N ALA A 114 -18.75 7.96 16.97
CA ALA A 114 -19.22 9.19 17.62
C ALA A 114 -19.82 10.21 16.64
N GLY A 115 -19.33 10.22 15.40
CA GLY A 115 -19.81 11.09 14.33
C GLY A 115 -21.03 10.57 13.56
N ASN A 116 -21.56 9.39 13.92
CA ASN A 116 -22.63 8.68 13.21
C ASN A 116 -22.32 8.49 11.72
N TYR A 117 -21.12 7.99 11.41
CA TYR A 117 -20.72 7.63 10.06
C TYR A 117 -21.06 6.15 9.81
N PRO A 118 -22.15 5.82 9.08
CA PRO A 118 -22.48 4.44 8.78
C PRO A 118 -21.38 3.84 7.90
N VAL A 119 -20.80 2.73 8.34
CA VAL A 119 -19.76 1.99 7.59
C VAL A 119 -20.42 0.85 6.83
N LEU A 120 -20.24 0.83 5.52
CA LEU A 120 -20.80 -0.16 4.60
C LEU A 120 -19.69 -0.96 3.92
N SER A 121 -20.01 -2.15 3.40
CA SER A 121 -19.12 -2.77 2.42
C SER A 121 -19.04 -1.91 1.16
N LEU A 122 -17.93 -2.00 0.41
CA LEU A 122 -17.77 -1.20 -0.82
C LEU A 122 -18.87 -1.51 -1.85
N GLY A 123 -19.24 -2.79 -2.01
CA GLY A 123 -20.30 -3.21 -2.94
C GLY A 123 -21.66 -2.59 -2.58
N GLU A 124 -22.04 -2.61 -1.30
CA GLU A 124 -23.27 -1.99 -0.82
C GLU A 124 -23.27 -0.48 -1.00
N ALA A 125 -22.16 0.18 -0.63
CA ALA A 125 -22.02 1.63 -0.78
C ALA A 125 -22.15 2.07 -2.23
N LEU A 126 -21.53 1.34 -3.17
CA LEU A 126 -21.63 1.65 -4.60
C LEU A 126 -23.04 1.40 -5.15
N ARG A 127 -23.70 0.31 -4.73
CA ARG A 127 -25.09 0.05 -5.10
C ARG A 127 -26.02 1.17 -4.62
N HIS A 128 -25.91 1.57 -3.36
CA HIS A 128 -26.70 2.67 -2.82
C HIS A 128 -26.41 4.02 -3.50
N LEU A 129 -25.16 4.25 -3.90
CA LEU A 129 -24.79 5.44 -4.67
C LEU A 129 -25.47 5.46 -6.04
N ASP A 130 -25.53 4.30 -6.73
CA ASP A 130 -26.19 4.18 -8.04
C ASP A 130 -27.71 4.38 -7.95
N GLU A 131 -28.32 3.83 -6.89
CA GLU A 131 -29.76 3.93 -6.64
C GLU A 131 -30.18 5.31 -6.10
N GLY A 132 -29.24 6.20 -5.78
CA GLY A 132 -29.53 7.47 -5.11
C GLY A 132 -30.06 7.30 -3.69
N SER A 133 -29.77 6.17 -3.05
CA SER A 133 -30.25 5.76 -1.72
C SER A 133 -29.15 5.71 -0.66
N LEU A 134 -28.00 6.35 -0.93
CA LEU A 134 -26.84 6.37 -0.04
C LEU A 134 -27.19 6.96 1.34
N PRO A 135 -26.95 6.22 2.44
CA PRO A 135 -27.11 6.76 3.79
C PRO A 135 -26.27 8.01 3.97
N ALA A 136 -26.81 8.98 4.71
CA ALA A 136 -26.10 10.21 5.01
C ALA A 136 -24.74 9.90 5.63
N ARG A 137 -23.66 10.44 5.02
CA ARG A 137 -22.28 10.24 5.47
C ARG A 137 -21.78 8.79 5.38
N ALA A 138 -22.33 7.99 4.48
CA ALA A 138 -21.84 6.63 4.22
C ALA A 138 -20.32 6.62 4.02
N THR A 139 -19.70 5.65 4.68
CA THR A 139 -18.25 5.49 4.75
C THR A 139 -17.88 4.05 4.41
N VAL A 140 -16.77 3.86 3.71
CA VAL A 140 -16.15 2.56 3.43
C VAL A 140 -14.74 2.60 3.99
N ILE A 141 -14.33 1.52 4.65
CA ILE A 141 -12.95 1.34 5.10
C ILE A 141 -12.22 0.47 4.07
N THR A 142 -11.17 0.99 3.44
CA THR A 142 -10.27 0.20 2.60
C THR A 142 -8.88 0.10 3.20
N ILE A 143 -8.26 -1.06 3.07
CA ILE A 143 -6.90 -1.35 3.53
C ILE A 143 -6.15 -1.96 2.34
N ASP A 144 -4.97 -1.44 2.04
CA ASP A 144 -4.17 -1.86 0.88
C ASP A 144 -3.06 -2.85 1.27
N ASP A 145 -2.41 -3.42 0.25
CA ASP A 145 -1.25 -4.31 0.30
C ASP A 145 -1.48 -5.73 0.85
N GLY A 146 -1.80 -5.87 2.14
CA GLY A 146 -1.87 -7.16 2.84
C GLY A 146 -0.84 -7.36 3.97
N TRP A 147 -0.38 -6.28 4.62
CA TRP A 147 0.54 -6.33 5.75
C TRP A 147 0.07 -7.25 6.90
N TYR A 148 0.99 -7.90 7.60
CA TYR A 148 0.67 -8.74 8.76
C TYR A 148 -0.01 -7.95 9.90
N GLY A 149 0.34 -6.68 10.07
CA GLY A 149 -0.34 -5.78 11.01
C GLY A 149 -1.84 -5.61 10.71
N THR A 150 -2.26 -5.74 9.44
CA THR A 150 -3.68 -5.73 9.10
C THR A 150 -4.41 -6.93 9.71
N TYR A 151 -3.80 -8.11 9.70
CA TYR A 151 -4.37 -9.30 10.35
C TYR A 151 -4.30 -9.22 11.87
N SER A 152 -3.12 -8.94 12.42
CA SER A 152 -2.85 -9.07 13.86
C SER A 152 -3.39 -7.92 14.71
N ILE A 153 -3.60 -6.73 14.13
CA ILE A 153 -4.03 -5.51 14.84
C ILE A 153 -5.34 -4.96 14.28
N MET A 154 -5.42 -4.67 12.98
CA MET A 154 -6.60 -4.02 12.41
C MET A 154 -7.82 -4.96 12.37
N GLY A 155 -7.62 -6.23 12.03
CA GLY A 155 -8.68 -7.25 12.01
C GLY A 155 -9.43 -7.38 13.34
N PRO A 156 -8.74 -7.61 14.48
CA PRO A 156 -9.36 -7.60 15.81
C PRO A 156 -10.14 -6.31 16.10
N ALA A 157 -9.57 -5.14 15.83
CA ALA A 157 -10.24 -3.85 16.07
C ALA A 157 -11.53 -3.69 15.24
N LEU A 158 -11.52 -4.10 13.96
CA LEU A 158 -12.70 -4.09 13.09
C LEU A 158 -13.78 -5.04 13.58
N ARG A 159 -13.40 -6.27 13.96
CA ARG A 159 -14.31 -7.28 14.51
C ARG A 159 -14.96 -6.82 15.81
N GLU A 160 -14.18 -6.27 16.74
CA GLU A 160 -14.69 -5.71 17.99
C GLU A 160 -15.70 -4.57 17.74
N ALA A 161 -15.44 -3.74 16.73
CA ALA A 161 -16.33 -2.66 16.32
C ALA A 161 -17.49 -3.11 15.41
N GLN A 162 -17.51 -4.38 14.98
CA GLN A 162 -18.48 -4.95 14.03
C GLN A 162 -18.55 -4.17 12.71
N LEU A 163 -17.40 -3.70 12.21
CA LEU A 163 -17.33 -2.89 11.00
C LEU A 163 -16.79 -3.71 9.82
N PRO A 164 -17.45 -3.65 8.65
CA PRO A 164 -16.90 -4.25 7.44
C PRO A 164 -15.69 -3.44 6.94
N ALA A 165 -14.81 -4.11 6.19
CA ALA A 165 -13.72 -3.47 5.48
C ALA A 165 -13.44 -4.19 4.15
N THR A 166 -12.82 -3.47 3.22
CA THR A 166 -12.27 -4.04 1.99
C THR A 166 -10.75 -4.08 2.09
N LEU A 167 -10.16 -5.26 1.92
CA LEU A 167 -8.71 -5.47 1.91
C LEU A 167 -8.25 -5.78 0.48
N TYR A 168 -7.47 -4.88 -0.11
CA TYR A 168 -6.83 -5.06 -1.41
C TYR A 168 -5.48 -5.76 -1.23
N ILE A 169 -5.28 -6.94 -1.82
CA ILE A 169 -4.10 -7.79 -1.53
C ILE A 169 -3.22 -7.97 -2.75
N ALA A 170 -1.92 -7.69 -2.60
CA ALA A 170 -0.89 -8.11 -3.55
C ALA A 170 -0.41 -9.53 -3.23
N THR A 171 -0.93 -10.51 -3.96
CA THR A 171 -0.91 -11.92 -3.52
C THR A 171 0.45 -12.62 -3.61
N TYR A 172 1.38 -12.14 -4.42
CA TYR A 172 2.73 -12.69 -4.51
C TYR A 172 3.44 -12.69 -3.15
N TYR A 173 3.39 -11.57 -2.44
CA TYR A 173 4.07 -11.40 -1.15
C TYR A 173 3.41 -12.22 -0.04
N LEU A 174 2.08 -12.33 -0.09
CA LEU A 174 1.30 -13.20 0.79
C LEU A 174 1.68 -14.67 0.59
N GLU A 175 1.88 -15.12 -0.65
CA GLU A 175 2.27 -16.50 -0.95
C GLU A 175 3.73 -16.78 -0.56
N LYS A 176 4.63 -15.81 -0.75
CA LYS A 176 6.04 -15.97 -0.39
C LYS A 176 6.28 -15.91 1.11
N CYS A 177 5.38 -15.31 1.90
CA CYS A 177 5.50 -15.22 3.35
C CYS A 177 6.85 -14.64 3.81
N THR A 178 7.36 -13.60 3.14
CA THR A 178 8.66 -12.97 3.47
C THR A 178 8.56 -11.45 3.54
N GLN A 179 9.57 -10.78 4.10
CA GLN A 179 9.60 -9.32 4.16
C GLN A 179 9.55 -8.70 2.76
N VAL A 180 8.72 -7.66 2.61
CA VAL A 180 8.63 -6.87 1.41
C VAL A 180 9.94 -6.11 1.24
N PHE A 181 10.75 -6.57 0.29
CA PHE A 181 12.18 -6.32 0.25
C PHE A 181 12.58 -4.84 0.26
N ASN A 182 11.98 -4.03 -0.62
CA ASN A 182 12.25 -2.60 -0.72
C ASN A 182 11.88 -1.84 0.57
N VAL A 183 10.75 -2.20 1.20
CA VAL A 183 10.31 -1.58 2.45
C VAL A 183 11.22 -2.00 3.61
N ALA A 184 11.61 -3.27 3.66
CA ALA A 184 12.54 -3.81 4.65
C ALA A 184 13.94 -3.22 4.52
N ALA A 185 14.50 -3.16 3.32
CA ALA A 185 15.79 -2.51 3.06
C ALA A 185 15.78 -1.04 3.52
N GLY A 186 14.72 -0.30 3.17
CA GLY A 186 14.55 1.08 3.62
C GLY A 186 14.45 1.22 5.14
N TYR A 187 13.71 0.33 5.80
CA TYR A 187 13.55 0.34 7.25
C TYR A 187 14.87 0.01 7.96
N ILE A 188 15.61 -1.00 7.49
CA ILE A 188 16.92 -1.38 8.03
C ILE A 188 17.89 -0.19 7.94
N LEU A 189 17.97 0.46 6.79
CA LEU A 189 18.81 1.65 6.62
C LEU A 189 18.31 2.86 7.41
N TRP A 190 17.02 2.95 7.70
CA TRP A 190 16.44 3.97 8.58
C TRP A 190 16.78 3.71 10.07
N ARG A 191 16.73 2.46 10.52
CA ARG A 191 17.14 2.05 11.88
C ARG A 191 18.65 2.14 12.11
N ALA A 192 19.45 1.96 11.06
CA ALA A 192 20.91 1.96 11.15
C ALA A 192 21.46 3.24 11.82
N ALA A 193 22.43 3.06 12.71
CA ALA A 193 23.19 4.18 13.29
C ALA A 193 23.99 4.92 12.19
N PRO A 194 24.32 6.21 12.39
CA PRO A 194 25.21 6.94 11.48
C PRO A 194 26.56 6.21 11.30
N GLN A 195 26.83 5.76 10.07
CA GLN A 195 28.03 5.02 9.69
C GLN A 195 28.20 5.05 8.17
N THR A 196 29.36 4.63 7.68
CA THR A 196 29.58 4.40 6.26
C THR A 196 29.12 2.98 5.90
N LEU A 197 28.21 2.86 4.95
CA LEU A 197 27.80 1.61 4.32
C LEU A 197 28.58 1.42 3.02
N ASP A 198 29.40 0.39 2.95
CA ASP A 198 29.99 -0.09 1.69
C ASP A 198 29.19 -1.31 1.22
N LEU A 199 28.42 -1.17 0.14
CA LEU A 199 27.60 -2.26 -0.38
C LEU A 199 28.41 -3.46 -0.88
N ASN A 200 29.69 -3.28 -1.21
CA ASN A 200 30.56 -4.41 -1.57
C ASN A 200 30.71 -5.39 -0.40
N THR A 201 30.57 -4.90 0.85
CA THR A 201 30.68 -5.71 2.08
C THR A 201 29.40 -6.44 2.45
N VAL A 202 28.26 -6.05 1.87
CA VAL A 202 26.96 -6.74 2.04
C VAL A 202 26.93 -8.03 1.20
N GLY A 203 27.82 -8.16 0.23
CA GLY A 203 27.83 -9.23 -0.76
C GLY A 203 26.84 -8.98 -1.90
N SER A 204 26.74 -9.93 -2.84
CA SER A 204 25.74 -9.92 -3.93
C SER A 204 26.04 -9.05 -5.16
N GLY A 205 27.31 -8.67 -5.38
CA GLY A 205 27.74 -7.91 -6.57
C GLY A 205 27.26 -6.45 -6.58
N LEU A 206 26.75 -5.97 -5.45
CA LEU A 206 26.37 -4.57 -5.26
C LEU A 206 27.62 -3.70 -5.08
N GLN A 207 27.53 -2.48 -5.61
CA GLN A 207 28.61 -1.49 -5.53
C GLN A 207 28.06 -0.17 -4.97
N GLY A 208 28.93 0.56 -4.28
CA GLY A 208 28.64 1.92 -3.81
C GLY A 208 28.89 2.10 -2.32
N VAL A 209 29.34 3.30 -1.96
CA VAL A 209 29.63 3.69 -0.59
C VAL A 209 28.72 4.86 -0.19
N PHE A 210 28.02 4.72 0.92
CA PHE A 210 26.99 5.65 1.36
C PHE A 210 27.20 6.04 2.82
N ASP A 211 27.26 7.35 3.08
CA ASP A 211 27.27 7.88 4.44
C ASP A 211 25.86 7.88 5.03
N LEU A 212 25.54 6.88 5.87
CA LEU A 212 24.23 6.75 6.50
C LEU A 212 23.97 7.83 7.57
N ALA A 213 24.87 8.77 7.86
CA ALA A 213 24.51 9.98 8.61
C ALA A 213 23.61 10.92 7.79
N ARG A 214 23.62 10.79 6.46
CA ARG A 214 22.89 11.66 5.53
C ARG A 214 21.64 10.97 4.99
N GLY A 215 20.47 11.58 5.20
CA GLY A 215 19.19 11.04 4.71
C GLY A 215 19.18 10.78 3.20
N GLU A 216 19.70 11.71 2.39
CA GLU A 216 19.79 11.53 0.93
C GLU A 216 20.68 10.35 0.52
N ALA A 217 21.75 10.07 1.28
CA ALA A 217 22.61 8.94 1.01
C ALA A 217 21.91 7.61 1.35
N ARG A 218 21.10 7.58 2.42
CA ARG A 218 20.22 6.43 2.72
C ARG A 218 19.24 6.18 1.59
N GLU A 219 18.57 7.23 1.10
CA GLU A 219 17.62 7.11 -0.03
C GLU A 219 18.29 6.58 -1.30
N ARG A 220 19.50 7.06 -1.64
CA ARG A 220 20.25 6.52 -2.78
C ARG A 220 20.65 5.05 -2.58
N ALA A 221 21.08 4.67 -1.38
CA ALA A 221 21.40 3.27 -1.06
C ALA A 221 20.17 2.37 -1.22
N VAL A 222 19.00 2.81 -0.75
CA VAL A 222 17.72 2.09 -0.94
C VAL A 222 17.44 1.87 -2.43
N LYS A 223 17.59 2.89 -3.28
CA LYS A 223 17.36 2.74 -4.73
C LYS A 223 18.28 1.71 -5.38
N VAL A 224 19.54 1.63 -4.95
CA VAL A 224 20.48 0.61 -5.45
C VAL A 224 20.05 -0.79 -5.00
N LEU A 225 19.61 -0.93 -3.75
CA LEU A 225 19.08 -2.19 -3.23
C LEU A 225 17.80 -2.61 -3.97
N GLU A 226 16.85 -1.69 -4.15
CA GLU A 226 15.59 -1.89 -4.88
C GLU A 226 15.84 -2.41 -6.30
N ALA A 227 16.65 -1.70 -7.09
CA ALA A 227 16.97 -2.10 -8.46
C ALA A 227 17.62 -3.50 -8.54
N TRP A 228 18.45 -3.85 -7.55
CA TRP A 228 18.99 -5.21 -7.44
C TRP A 228 17.88 -6.22 -7.11
N GLY A 229 17.00 -5.91 -6.16
CA GLY A 229 15.94 -6.80 -5.69
C GLY A 229 14.86 -7.09 -6.74
N ASP A 230 14.56 -6.15 -7.62
CA ASP A 230 13.51 -6.29 -8.65
C ASP A 230 13.77 -7.42 -9.65
N THR A 231 15.04 -7.84 -9.76
CA THR A 231 15.48 -8.91 -10.67
C THR A 231 15.78 -10.24 -9.96
N ARG A 232 15.43 -10.35 -8.67
CA ARG A 232 15.86 -11.46 -7.81
C ARG A 232 14.71 -12.21 -7.17
N GLU A 233 14.95 -13.49 -6.93
CA GLU A 233 14.01 -14.35 -6.23
C GLU A 233 13.86 -13.92 -4.76
N ALA A 234 12.76 -14.35 -4.14
CA ALA A 234 12.47 -14.00 -2.74
C ALA A 234 13.57 -14.45 -1.78
N THR A 235 14.15 -15.63 -2.01
CA THR A 235 15.22 -16.20 -1.17
C THR A 235 16.49 -15.35 -1.18
N ASP A 236 16.91 -14.87 -2.36
CA ASP A 236 18.10 -14.02 -2.48
C ASP A 236 17.87 -12.64 -1.85
N ARG A 237 16.67 -12.09 -2.02
CA ARG A 237 16.24 -10.86 -1.33
C ARG A 237 16.33 -10.98 0.18
N GLN A 238 15.84 -12.08 0.77
CA GLN A 238 15.94 -12.27 2.23
C GLN A 238 17.38 -12.46 2.71
N ARG A 239 18.21 -13.21 1.98
CA ARG A 239 19.65 -13.35 2.30
C ARG A 239 20.35 -11.99 2.31
N LEU A 240 20.05 -11.14 1.33
CA LEU A 240 20.63 -9.80 1.26
C LEU A 240 20.17 -8.93 2.44
N LEU A 241 18.89 -8.98 2.84
CA LEU A 241 18.41 -8.24 4.02
C LEU A 241 19.12 -8.69 5.31
N GLN A 242 19.34 -9.99 5.48
CA GLN A 242 20.10 -10.55 6.60
C GLN A 242 21.55 -10.03 6.62
N ALA A 243 22.24 -10.08 5.47
CA ALA A 243 23.59 -9.56 5.35
C ALA A 243 23.65 -8.05 5.60
N LEU A 244 22.67 -7.29 5.09
CA LEU A 244 22.56 -5.85 5.32
C LEU A 244 22.40 -5.53 6.81
N CYS A 245 21.52 -6.25 7.50
CA CYS A 245 21.35 -6.16 8.95
C CYS A 245 22.67 -6.40 9.71
N GLN A 246 23.45 -7.41 9.30
CA GLN A 246 24.76 -7.69 9.91
C GLN A 246 25.74 -6.53 9.71
N VAL A 247 25.84 -5.99 8.50
CA VAL A 247 26.76 -4.88 8.18
C VAL A 247 26.38 -3.60 8.93
N VAL A 248 25.09 -3.28 9.05
CA VAL A 248 24.64 -2.01 9.65
C VAL A 248 24.27 -2.10 11.13
N GLY A 249 24.39 -3.29 11.73
CA GLY A 249 24.13 -3.53 13.15
C GLY A 249 22.65 -3.47 13.54
N VAL A 250 21.74 -3.88 12.65
CA VAL A 250 20.29 -3.95 12.92
C VAL A 250 19.89 -5.40 13.22
N ASN A 251 19.09 -5.62 14.26
CA ASN A 251 18.70 -6.96 14.71
C ASN A 251 17.71 -7.62 13.75
N TRP A 252 18.21 -8.51 12.87
CA TRP A 252 17.36 -9.29 11.96
C TRP A 252 16.38 -10.20 12.70
N VAL A 253 16.81 -10.84 13.79
CA VAL A 253 15.98 -11.79 14.56
C VAL A 253 14.74 -11.09 15.10
N GLU A 254 14.85 -9.84 15.54
CA GLU A 254 13.70 -9.04 15.95
C GLU A 254 12.72 -8.82 14.80
N ILE A 255 13.20 -8.35 13.64
CA ILE A 255 12.37 -8.09 12.44
C ILE A 255 11.64 -9.36 11.99
N GLU A 256 12.35 -10.48 11.94
CA GLU A 256 11.84 -11.77 11.47
C GLU A 256 10.81 -12.36 12.44
N THR A 257 11.16 -12.44 13.74
CA THR A 257 10.30 -13.07 14.75
C THR A 257 9.02 -12.27 15.03
N THR A 258 9.11 -10.94 14.97
CA THR A 258 7.94 -10.05 15.12
C THR A 258 7.18 -9.86 13.81
N ARG A 259 7.67 -10.41 12.69
CA ARG A 259 7.05 -10.34 11.36
C ARG A 259 6.85 -8.91 10.85
N GLN A 260 7.75 -8.00 11.25
CA GLN A 260 7.78 -6.63 10.73
C GLN A 260 7.94 -6.65 9.22
N LEU A 261 7.22 -5.76 8.53
CA LEU A 261 7.35 -5.52 7.08
C LEU A 261 7.08 -6.78 6.24
N GLN A 262 6.36 -7.75 6.79
CA GLN A 262 5.90 -8.94 6.13
C GLN A 262 4.41 -8.81 5.84
N PHE A 263 3.95 -9.45 4.77
CA PHE A 263 2.51 -9.64 4.57
C PHE A 263 1.98 -10.77 5.45
N MET A 264 0.66 -10.76 5.65
CA MET A 264 -0.03 -11.89 6.25
C MET A 264 0.06 -13.12 5.33
N THR A 265 -0.14 -14.30 5.90
CA THR A 265 -0.21 -15.56 5.15
C THR A 265 -1.59 -15.76 4.52
N SER A 266 -1.70 -16.72 3.59
CA SER A 266 -2.99 -17.13 3.00
C SER A 266 -4.04 -17.54 4.05
N VAL A 267 -3.61 -18.26 5.09
CA VAL A 267 -4.50 -18.73 6.17
C VAL A 267 -5.02 -17.55 6.99
N GLU A 268 -4.18 -16.56 7.25
CA GLU A 268 -4.54 -15.34 7.98
C GLU A 268 -5.51 -14.47 7.17
N ALA A 269 -5.27 -14.30 5.86
CA ALA A 269 -6.18 -13.61 4.96
C ALA A 269 -7.54 -14.32 4.85
N GLN A 270 -7.55 -15.66 4.76
CA GLN A 270 -8.79 -16.46 4.76
C GLN A 270 -9.59 -16.25 6.06
N ARG A 271 -8.93 -16.14 7.22
CA ARG A 271 -9.59 -15.85 8.49
C ARG A 271 -10.24 -14.46 8.48
N LEU A 272 -9.56 -13.42 7.97
CA LEU A 272 -10.16 -12.09 7.81
C LEU A 272 -11.40 -12.14 6.89
N GLY A 273 -11.31 -12.89 5.80
CA GLY A 273 -12.44 -13.15 4.90
C GLY A 273 -13.66 -13.73 5.63
N ALA A 274 -13.44 -14.76 6.45
CA ALA A 274 -14.50 -15.37 7.26
C ALA A 274 -15.07 -14.45 8.36
N GLU A 275 -14.32 -13.41 8.75
CA GLU A 275 -14.71 -12.41 9.75
C GLU A 275 -15.38 -11.16 9.14
N GLY A 276 -15.69 -11.17 7.83
CA GLY A 276 -16.42 -10.10 7.15
C GLY A 276 -15.55 -9.06 6.44
N VAL A 277 -14.25 -9.29 6.30
CA VAL A 277 -13.38 -8.46 5.46
C VAL A 277 -13.44 -8.95 4.01
N SER A 278 -13.86 -8.08 3.09
CA SER A 278 -13.93 -8.38 1.67
C SER A 278 -12.53 -8.37 1.05
N LEU A 279 -12.08 -9.49 0.47
CA LEU A 279 -10.75 -9.64 -0.13
C LEU A 279 -10.76 -9.28 -1.62
N GLN A 280 -10.04 -8.24 -2.02
CA GLN A 280 -10.17 -7.59 -3.33
C GLN A 280 -8.81 -7.38 -4.03
N LEU A 281 -8.87 -6.95 -5.30
CA LEU A 281 -7.73 -7.01 -6.22
C LEU A 281 -6.71 -5.89 -5.99
N HIS A 282 -5.43 -6.24 -5.91
CA HIS A 282 -4.32 -5.29 -5.86
C HIS A 282 -3.11 -5.72 -6.69
N THR A 283 -3.36 -6.38 -7.83
CA THR A 283 -2.35 -7.04 -8.68
C THR A 283 -1.64 -8.18 -7.97
N HIS A 284 -0.89 -9.03 -8.67
CA HIS A 284 -0.22 -10.15 -8.03
C HIS A 284 1.09 -9.69 -7.38
N ARG A 285 1.90 -8.92 -8.11
CA ARG A 285 3.27 -8.51 -7.74
C ARG A 285 3.38 -7.03 -7.35
N HIS A 286 2.26 -6.37 -7.04
CA HIS A 286 2.19 -4.93 -6.69
C HIS A 286 2.69 -4.00 -7.81
N ARG A 287 2.34 -4.33 -9.06
CA ARG A 287 2.70 -3.55 -10.24
C ARG A 287 1.59 -3.61 -11.27
N PHE A 288 1.44 -2.54 -12.05
CA PHE A 288 0.43 -2.50 -13.11
C PHE A 288 1.04 -2.03 -14.44
N PRO A 289 1.71 -2.94 -15.18
CA PRO A 289 2.45 -2.62 -16.39
C PRO A 289 1.59 -1.95 -17.47
N ARG A 290 2.23 -1.14 -18.32
CA ARG A 290 1.58 -0.53 -19.50
C ARG A 290 1.41 -1.49 -20.68
N GLU A 291 2.03 -2.66 -20.62
CA GLU A 291 1.81 -3.74 -21.58
C GLU A 291 0.57 -4.56 -21.18
N ARG A 292 -0.40 -4.65 -22.09
CA ARG A 292 -1.71 -5.27 -21.84
C ARG A 292 -1.61 -6.71 -21.33
N SER A 293 -0.87 -7.57 -22.02
CA SER A 293 -0.66 -8.98 -21.66
C SER A 293 -0.15 -9.14 -20.22
N LEU A 294 0.85 -8.35 -19.83
CA LEU A 294 1.44 -8.36 -18.49
C LEU A 294 0.46 -7.83 -17.44
N ALA A 295 -0.28 -6.76 -17.76
CA ALA A 295 -1.29 -6.20 -16.87
C ALA A 295 -2.46 -7.17 -16.62
N GLU A 296 -2.92 -7.86 -17.67
CA GLU A 296 -3.96 -8.88 -17.56
C GLU A 296 -3.48 -10.07 -16.71
N GLN A 297 -2.24 -10.53 -16.92
CA GLN A 297 -1.65 -11.59 -16.12
C GLN A 297 -1.59 -11.24 -14.63
N GLU A 298 -1.19 -10.00 -14.28
CA GLU A 298 -1.19 -9.53 -12.90
C GLU A 298 -2.57 -9.60 -12.24
N ILE A 299 -3.65 -9.34 -12.99
CA ILE A 299 -5.03 -9.42 -12.49
C ILE A 299 -5.51 -10.87 -12.38
N VAL A 300 -5.20 -11.69 -13.39
CA VAL A 300 -5.60 -13.11 -13.43
C VAL A 300 -4.93 -13.90 -12.31
N ASP A 301 -3.61 -13.78 -12.17
CA ASP A 301 -2.83 -14.43 -11.10
C ASP A 301 -3.38 -14.00 -9.72
N ASN A 302 -3.66 -12.70 -9.56
CA ASN A 302 -4.19 -12.16 -8.32
C ASN A 302 -5.57 -12.73 -7.97
N ARG A 303 -6.50 -12.72 -8.93
CA ARG A 303 -7.84 -13.26 -8.75
C ARG A 303 -7.83 -14.76 -8.48
N GLN A 304 -6.96 -15.52 -9.13
CA GLN A 304 -6.81 -16.96 -8.90
C GLN A 304 -6.31 -17.26 -7.49
N SER A 305 -5.36 -16.48 -6.97
CA SER A 305 -4.91 -16.60 -5.58
C SER A 305 -6.05 -16.26 -4.60
N LEU A 306 -6.73 -15.13 -4.79
CA LEU A 306 -7.86 -14.71 -3.93
C LEU A 306 -9.04 -15.71 -3.92
N GLY A 307 -9.38 -16.29 -5.08
CA GLY A 307 -10.45 -17.30 -5.17
C GLY A 307 -10.16 -18.60 -4.40
N ARG A 308 -8.91 -18.84 -3.99
CA ARG A 308 -8.55 -19.93 -3.07
C ARG A 308 -8.76 -19.55 -1.60
N LEU A 309 -8.89 -18.25 -1.29
CA LEU A 309 -9.00 -17.73 0.08
C LEU A 309 -10.45 -17.40 0.45
N SER A 310 -11.25 -16.92 -0.50
CA SER A 310 -12.65 -16.51 -0.30
C SER A 310 -13.54 -16.97 -1.45
N ALA A 311 -14.79 -17.29 -1.13
CA ALA A 311 -15.84 -17.56 -2.12
C ALA A 311 -16.41 -16.26 -2.73
N GLU A 312 -16.21 -15.11 -2.07
CA GLU A 312 -16.61 -13.81 -2.61
C GLU A 312 -15.75 -13.48 -3.84
N PRO A 313 -16.37 -13.17 -5.00
CA PRO A 313 -15.62 -12.78 -6.18
C PRO A 313 -14.85 -11.46 -5.99
N ALA A 314 -13.54 -11.48 -6.27
CA ALA A 314 -12.72 -10.28 -6.29
C ALA A 314 -12.97 -9.45 -7.56
N VAL A 315 -13.74 -8.37 -7.41
CA VAL A 315 -14.25 -7.51 -8.50
C VAL A 315 -13.98 -6.02 -8.28
N HIS A 316 -13.44 -5.63 -7.13
CA HIS A 316 -12.99 -4.27 -6.84
C HIS A 316 -11.47 -4.22 -6.94
N PHE A 317 -10.94 -3.17 -7.56
CA PHE A 317 -9.51 -3.03 -7.83
C PHE A 317 -8.92 -1.80 -7.14
N CYS A 318 -7.73 -1.93 -6.58
CA CYS A 318 -6.91 -0.81 -6.13
C CYS A 318 -5.65 -0.74 -7.00
N TYR A 319 -5.39 0.43 -7.58
CA TYR A 319 -4.18 0.66 -8.38
C TYR A 319 -2.96 0.73 -7.46
N PRO A 320 -1.89 -0.07 -7.68
CA PRO A 320 -0.64 0.07 -6.94
C PRO A 320 -0.14 1.52 -6.96
N SER A 321 0.11 2.09 -5.79
CA SER A 321 0.50 3.51 -5.62
C SER A 321 -0.47 4.55 -6.20
N GLY A 322 -1.69 4.14 -6.59
CA GLY A 322 -2.67 4.98 -7.28
C GLY A 322 -2.30 5.31 -8.74
N GLN A 323 -1.29 4.65 -9.31
CA GLN A 323 -0.79 4.93 -10.65
C GLN A 323 -1.53 4.08 -11.69
N TYR A 324 -1.96 4.74 -12.76
CA TYR A 324 -2.65 4.10 -13.88
C TYR A 324 -2.54 4.95 -15.13
N SER A 325 -2.72 4.31 -16.28
CA SER A 325 -2.94 4.96 -17.57
C SER A 325 -4.39 4.75 -18.03
N PRO A 326 -5.03 5.73 -18.70
CA PRO A 326 -6.43 5.61 -19.14
C PRO A 326 -6.73 4.35 -19.97
N GLU A 327 -5.75 3.87 -20.75
CA GLU A 327 -5.87 2.70 -21.63
C GLU A 327 -6.06 1.39 -20.84
N GLN A 328 -5.68 1.37 -19.56
CA GLN A 328 -5.82 0.19 -18.70
C GLN A 328 -7.25 -0.01 -18.17
N ILE A 329 -8.08 1.05 -18.18
CA ILE A 329 -9.46 0.98 -17.66
C ILE A 329 -10.34 0.02 -18.49
N PRO A 330 -10.33 0.06 -19.84
CA PRO A 330 -11.00 -0.95 -20.66
C PRO A 330 -10.59 -2.39 -20.32
N TRP A 331 -9.29 -2.65 -20.07
CA TRP A 331 -8.81 -4.00 -19.75
C TRP A 331 -9.41 -4.51 -18.43
N LEU A 332 -9.48 -3.66 -17.41
CA LEU A 332 -10.13 -3.98 -16.14
C LEU A 332 -11.60 -4.37 -16.34
N LYS A 333 -12.33 -3.61 -17.17
CA LYS A 333 -13.75 -3.87 -17.49
C LYS A 333 -13.92 -5.21 -18.20
N GLU A 334 -13.10 -5.48 -19.22
CA GLU A 334 -13.10 -6.75 -19.96
C GLU A 334 -12.79 -7.95 -19.05
N LEU A 335 -11.95 -7.75 -18.03
CA LEU A 335 -11.63 -8.74 -17.00
C LEU A 335 -12.64 -8.81 -15.84
N GLY A 336 -13.82 -8.19 -15.98
CA GLY A 336 -14.92 -8.27 -15.02
C GLY A 336 -14.74 -7.47 -13.73
N VAL A 337 -13.77 -6.54 -13.68
CA VAL A 337 -13.64 -5.57 -12.58
C VAL A 337 -14.80 -4.59 -12.64
N ARG A 338 -15.39 -4.28 -11.48
CA ARG A 338 -16.59 -3.44 -11.33
C ARG A 338 -16.31 -2.05 -10.77
N SER A 339 -15.20 -1.86 -10.06
CA SER A 339 -14.75 -0.55 -9.62
C SER A 339 -13.24 -0.50 -9.41
N GLY A 340 -12.69 0.72 -9.45
CA GLY A 340 -11.28 1.01 -9.22
C GLY A 340 -11.12 2.16 -8.24
N VAL A 341 -10.24 2.02 -7.24
CA VAL A 341 -9.89 3.08 -6.28
C VAL A 341 -8.46 3.55 -6.49
N THR A 342 -8.24 4.87 -6.36
CA THR A 342 -6.93 5.50 -6.54
C THR A 342 -6.45 6.15 -5.23
N THR A 343 -5.30 6.82 -5.27
CA THR A 343 -4.82 7.67 -4.16
C THR A 343 -5.23 9.13 -4.32
N LYS A 344 -6.04 9.47 -5.33
CA LYS A 344 -6.59 10.82 -5.50
C LYS A 344 -7.46 11.16 -4.29
N ARG A 345 -7.16 12.28 -3.65
CA ARG A 345 -7.90 12.72 -2.48
C ARG A 345 -9.26 13.30 -2.85
N GLY A 346 -10.31 12.84 -2.18
CA GLY A 346 -11.64 13.46 -2.26
C GLY A 346 -12.78 12.50 -1.93
N LEU A 347 -14.00 13.04 -1.94
CA LEU A 347 -15.23 12.28 -1.77
C LEU A 347 -15.74 11.73 -3.12
N VAL A 348 -16.40 10.57 -3.05
CA VAL A 348 -17.05 9.93 -4.19
C VAL A 348 -18.45 10.50 -4.38
N ARG A 349 -18.75 10.98 -5.59
CA ARG A 349 -20.06 11.51 -5.98
C ARG A 349 -20.73 10.55 -6.97
N SER A 350 -22.03 10.71 -7.20
CA SER A 350 -22.74 9.96 -8.25
C SER A 350 -22.15 10.20 -9.66
N SER A 351 -21.50 11.34 -9.86
CA SER A 351 -20.79 11.69 -11.11
C SER A 351 -19.34 11.22 -11.15
N SER A 352 -18.81 10.61 -10.08
CA SER A 352 -17.42 10.12 -10.06
C SER A 352 -17.28 8.93 -11.01
N ASP A 353 -16.14 8.86 -11.70
CA ASP A 353 -15.81 7.68 -12.51
C ASP A 353 -15.58 6.47 -11.59
N ARG A 354 -16.38 5.42 -11.81
CA ARG A 354 -16.39 4.16 -11.06
C ARG A 354 -15.03 3.45 -11.06
N PHE A 355 -14.20 3.68 -12.07
CA PHE A 355 -12.88 3.05 -12.16
C PHE A 355 -11.76 3.91 -11.59
N THR A 356 -12.04 5.13 -11.14
CA THR A 356 -11.01 6.03 -10.60
C THR A 356 -11.48 6.72 -9.32
N LEU A 357 -12.17 5.97 -8.45
CA LEU A 357 -12.77 6.48 -7.23
C LEU A 357 -11.70 7.12 -6.32
N PRO A 358 -11.91 8.38 -5.87
CA PRO A 358 -11.03 9.02 -4.90
C PRO A 358 -11.18 8.40 -3.50
N ARG A 359 -10.16 8.58 -2.67
CA ARG A 359 -10.11 8.09 -1.29
C ARG A 359 -9.60 9.17 -0.34
N LEU A 360 -9.86 9.00 0.95
CA LEU A 360 -9.32 9.79 2.04
C LEU A 360 -8.19 8.99 2.68
N LEU A 361 -6.94 9.34 2.35
CA LEU A 361 -5.77 8.68 2.91
C LEU A 361 -5.54 9.14 4.34
N ASP A 362 -5.47 8.20 5.27
CA ASP A 362 -5.11 8.46 6.67
C ASP A 362 -3.67 7.99 6.93
N PHE A 363 -2.99 8.74 7.80
CA PHE A 363 -1.57 8.58 8.09
C PHE A 363 -1.34 8.71 9.58
N GLU A 364 -0.28 8.11 10.12
CA GLU A 364 0.04 8.20 11.55
C GLU A 364 0.26 9.66 11.99
N THR A 365 0.82 10.47 11.10
CA THR A 365 1.07 11.89 11.39
C THR A 365 -0.18 12.76 11.33
N MET A 366 -1.31 12.25 10.83
CA MET A 366 -2.57 13.01 10.77
C MET A 366 -3.17 13.15 12.16
N THR A 367 -3.44 14.38 12.60
CA THR A 367 -4.13 14.62 13.88
C THR A 367 -5.59 14.20 13.82
N GLU A 368 -6.23 13.97 14.97
CA GLU A 368 -7.69 13.74 15.03
C GLU A 368 -8.48 14.89 14.37
N LEU A 369 -8.05 16.13 14.57
CA LEU A 369 -8.71 17.30 13.99
C LEU A 369 -8.58 17.35 12.46
N GLU A 370 -7.41 16.99 11.92
CA GLU A 370 -7.21 16.87 10.47
C GLU A 370 -8.08 15.74 9.90
N PHE A 371 -8.11 14.58 10.55
CA PHE A 371 -8.96 13.45 10.16
C PHE A 371 -10.45 13.82 10.17
N GLU A 372 -10.91 14.48 11.23
CA GLU A 372 -12.29 14.98 11.33
C GLU A 372 -12.62 15.94 10.18
N ALA A 373 -11.69 16.81 9.78
CA ALA A 373 -11.87 17.75 8.67
C ALA A 373 -11.98 17.03 7.30
N GLU A 374 -11.25 15.93 7.11
CA GLU A 374 -11.37 15.06 5.94
C GLU A 374 -12.74 14.38 5.91
N ILE A 375 -13.06 13.62 6.97
CA ILE A 375 -14.26 12.77 7.01
C ILE A 375 -15.54 13.60 7.13
N SER A 376 -15.50 14.84 7.61
CA SER A 376 -16.66 15.74 7.55
C SER A 376 -16.95 16.27 6.15
N GLY A 377 -16.01 16.10 5.19
CA GLY A 377 -16.08 16.71 3.87
C GLY A 377 -15.70 18.20 3.86
N PHE A 378 -15.21 18.75 4.98
CA PHE A 378 -14.86 20.16 5.07
C PHE A 378 -13.69 20.50 4.15
N ASN A 379 -12.62 19.70 4.21
CA ASN A 379 -11.48 19.93 3.34
C ASN A 379 -11.85 19.71 1.87
N ASP A 380 -12.66 18.71 1.56
CA ASP A 380 -13.11 18.44 0.19
C ASP A 380 -13.89 19.64 -0.38
N LEU A 381 -14.81 20.24 0.38
CA LEU A 381 -15.49 21.49 -0.01
C LEU A 381 -14.52 22.66 -0.21
N LEU A 382 -13.53 22.83 0.66
CA LEU A 382 -12.53 23.89 0.48
C LEU A 382 -11.76 23.73 -0.84
N HIS A 383 -11.38 22.51 -1.22
CA HIS A 383 -10.69 22.26 -2.49
C HIS A 383 -11.61 22.48 -3.70
N ARG A 384 -12.93 22.28 -3.54
CA ARG A 384 -13.91 22.61 -4.60
C ARG A 384 -14.07 24.12 -4.80
N MET A 385 -13.92 24.91 -3.74
CA MET A 385 -14.15 26.36 -3.76
C MET A 385 -12.91 27.19 -4.11
N LEU A 386 -11.72 26.64 -3.87
CA LEU A 386 -10.43 27.30 -4.10
C LEU A 386 -9.68 26.52 -5.19
N PRO A 387 -9.69 27.00 -6.45
CA PRO A 387 -9.05 26.32 -7.58
C PRO A 387 -7.53 26.25 -7.48
#